data_AF-A0ABD0S3S7-F1
#
_entry.id   AF-A0ABD0S3S7-F1
#
_cell.length_a   1.000
_cell.length_b   1.000
_cell.length_c   1.000
_cell.angle_alpha   90.00
_cell.angle_beta   90.00
_cell.angle_gamma   90.00
#
_symmetry.space_group_name_H-M   'P 1'
#
loop_
_entity.id
_entity.type
_entity.pdbx_description
1 polymer ?
#
loop_
_entity_poly.entity_id
_entity_poly.type
_entity_poly.pdbx_seq_one_letter_code
_entity_poly.pdbx_strand_id
1 'polypeptide(L)'
;MPHLCLCQASDIKILKEIIQILKPCLKVTEEMSSEKYVSGSKAIPMIKCLREYLETITPTNYLTVQLKNTLLNKIKKRFDNIQKVHLFSMATVLDPRFKKIHLDDGTALARIITSIKIYLNENSDLGAVPVLSQASDEGDPEDIWQAHRQKLMTESSCRSEGAGTSELDVYIAAPLTDLKSDPLAIWKSYEGAYPKQTKLACKHLLVSASSAPAERLFSKAGNIVRKTRNLNFLSTKSHP
;
A
#
# COMPACT_ATOMS: atom_id res chain seq x y z
N MET A 1 -28.01 -46.07 3.68
CA MET A 1 -27.67 -44.67 3.97
C MET A 1 -26.60 -44.20 2.99
N PRO A 2 -26.90 -43.31 2.03
CA PRO A 2 -25.87 -42.54 1.36
C PRO A 2 -26.09 -41.05 1.69
N HIS A 3 -25.38 -40.55 2.71
CA HIS A 3 -25.30 -39.12 3.05
C HIS A 3 -24.12 -38.41 2.36
N LEU A 4 -23.61 -38.95 1.25
CA LEU A 4 -22.61 -38.27 0.44
C LEU A 4 -23.30 -37.26 -0.48
N CYS A 5 -23.82 -36.17 0.11
CA CYS A 5 -24.24 -35.01 -0.66
C CYS A 5 -22.96 -34.32 -1.16
N LEU A 6 -22.49 -34.73 -2.35
CA LEU A 6 -21.49 -33.96 -3.09
C LEU A 6 -22.01 -32.53 -3.30
N CYS A 7 -21.14 -31.53 -3.18
CA CYS A 7 -21.45 -30.11 -3.34
C CYS A 7 -22.47 -29.87 -4.46
N GLN A 8 -23.59 -29.23 -4.11
CA GLN A 8 -24.65 -28.95 -5.07
C GLN A 8 -24.19 -27.84 -6.04
N ALA A 9 -24.82 -27.74 -7.21
CA ALA A 9 -24.52 -26.67 -8.18
C ALA A 9 -24.70 -25.26 -7.57
N SER A 10 -25.64 -25.12 -6.63
CA SER A 10 -25.83 -23.91 -5.81
C SER A 10 -24.59 -23.58 -4.96
N ASP A 11 -23.99 -24.58 -4.32
CA ASP A 11 -22.79 -24.42 -3.49
C ASP A 11 -21.60 -23.98 -4.34
N ILE A 12 -21.44 -24.55 -5.53
CA ILE A 12 -20.37 -24.16 -6.47
C ILE A 12 -20.54 -22.70 -6.90
N LYS A 13 -21.78 -22.26 -7.15
CA LYS A 13 -22.06 -20.85 -7.49
C LYS A 13 -21.69 -19.91 -6.34
N ILE A 14 -22.05 -20.27 -5.11
CA ILE A 14 -21.69 -19.52 -3.90
C ILE A 14 -20.17 -19.44 -3.76
N LEU A 15 -19.46 -20.56 -3.92
CA LEU A 15 -17.99 -20.59 -3.83
C LEU A 15 -17.32 -19.69 -4.87
N LYS A 16 -17.83 -19.65 -6.11
CA LYS A 16 -17.31 -18.75 -7.16
C LYS A 16 -17.47 -17.27 -6.77
N GLU A 17 -18.62 -16.90 -6.22
CA GLU A 17 -18.85 -15.53 -5.72
C GLU A 17 -17.96 -15.20 -4.50
N ILE A 18 -17.75 -16.15 -3.57
CA ILE A 18 -16.82 -16.00 -2.45
C ILE A 18 -15.40 -15.75 -2.97
N ILE A 19 -14.94 -16.52 -3.97
CA ILE A 19 -13.63 -16.35 -4.58
C ILE A 19 -13.51 -14.96 -5.19
N GLN A 20 -14.53 -14.47 -5.90
CA GLN A 20 -14.53 -13.12 -6.46
C GLN A 20 -14.37 -12.04 -5.37
N ILE A 21 -15.04 -12.20 -4.22
CA ILE A 21 -14.95 -11.27 -3.08
C ILE A 21 -13.57 -11.34 -2.41
N LEU A 22 -13.00 -12.53 -2.22
CA LEU A 22 -11.76 -12.70 -1.45
C LEU A 22 -10.47 -12.53 -2.28
N LYS A 23 -10.52 -12.74 -3.61
CA LYS A 23 -9.39 -12.56 -4.52
C LYS A 23 -8.72 -11.17 -4.42
N PRO A 24 -9.45 -10.04 -4.38
CA PRO A 24 -8.80 -8.73 -4.19
C PRO A 24 -8.15 -8.59 -2.81
N CYS A 25 -8.73 -9.17 -1.75
CA CYS A 25 -8.11 -9.17 -0.43
C CYS A 25 -6.78 -9.94 -0.40
N LEU A 26 -6.71 -11.08 -1.11
CA LEU A 26 -5.48 -11.85 -1.25
C LEU A 26 -4.41 -11.02 -1.94
N LYS A 27 -4.70 -10.46 -3.12
CA LYS A 27 -3.76 -9.62 -3.88
C LYS A 27 -3.22 -8.45 -3.05
N VAL A 28 -4.09 -7.73 -2.32
CA VAL A 28 -3.66 -6.64 -1.42
C VAL A 28 -2.75 -7.17 -0.31
N THR A 29 -3.11 -8.30 0.30
CA THR A 29 -2.32 -8.87 1.40
C THR A 29 -0.94 -9.29 0.92
N GLU A 30 -0.83 -9.89 -0.27
CA GLU A 30 0.45 -10.29 -0.87
C GLU A 30 1.35 -9.09 -1.14
N GLU A 31 0.80 -8.03 -1.75
CA GLU A 31 1.54 -6.80 -2.05
C GLU A 31 2.03 -6.11 -0.76
N MET A 32 1.18 -6.05 0.26
CA MET A 32 1.47 -5.42 1.56
C MET A 32 2.40 -6.26 2.45
N SER A 33 2.51 -7.56 2.19
CA SER A 33 3.39 -8.50 2.90
C SER A 33 4.74 -8.70 2.20
N SER A 34 4.99 -7.98 1.11
CA SER A 34 6.26 -8.02 0.40
C SER A 34 7.35 -7.29 1.17
N GLU A 35 8.55 -7.87 1.12
CA GLU A 35 9.79 -7.33 1.69
C GLU A 35 10.64 -6.59 0.64
N LYS A 36 10.30 -6.74 -0.64
CA LYS A 36 11.16 -6.31 -1.76
C LYS A 36 10.96 -4.85 -2.16
N TYR A 37 9.88 -4.22 -1.71
CA TYR A 37 9.50 -2.88 -2.13
C TYR A 37 8.86 -2.11 -0.97
N VAL A 38 8.88 -0.79 -1.08
CA VAL A 38 8.23 0.12 -0.13
C VAL A 38 6.72 -0.18 -0.06
N SER A 39 6.30 -0.78 1.06
CA SER A 39 4.91 -1.15 1.32
C SER A 39 4.19 -0.13 2.20
N GLY A 40 4.90 0.61 3.07
CA GLY A 40 4.35 1.65 3.96
C GLY A 40 3.51 2.70 3.24
N SER A 41 4.03 3.25 2.14
CA SER A 41 3.34 4.27 1.33
C SER A 41 2.17 3.72 0.52
N LYS A 42 2.11 2.40 0.30
CA LYS A 42 1.02 1.72 -0.41
C LYS A 42 -0.20 1.46 0.48
N ALA A 43 -0.05 1.53 1.80
CA ALA A 43 -1.11 1.17 2.74
C ALA A 43 -2.43 1.93 2.51
N ILE A 44 -2.37 3.26 2.48
CA ILE A 44 -3.55 4.12 2.30
C ILE A 44 -4.16 3.91 0.89
N PRO A 45 -3.38 4.02 -0.21
CA PRO A 45 -3.89 3.72 -1.55
C PRO A 45 -4.54 2.35 -1.68
N MET A 46 -3.91 1.28 -1.19
CA MET A 46 -4.40 -0.08 -1.36
C MET A 46 -5.70 -0.34 -0.59
N ILE A 47 -5.84 0.18 0.63
CA ILE A 47 -7.09 0.03 1.40
C ILE A 47 -8.23 0.77 0.69
N LYS A 48 -7.96 1.96 0.14
CA LYS A 48 -8.95 2.74 -0.61
C LYS A 48 -9.36 2.02 -1.90
N CYS A 49 -8.39 1.59 -2.71
CA CYS A 49 -8.64 0.81 -3.92
C CYS A 49 -9.35 -0.53 -3.63
N LEU A 50 -9.01 -1.22 -2.54
CA LEU A 50 -9.69 -2.44 -2.13
C LEU A 50 -11.17 -2.19 -1.83
N ARG A 51 -11.48 -1.13 -1.09
CA ARG A 51 -12.86 -0.77 -0.76
C ARG A 51 -13.66 -0.47 -2.02
N GLU A 52 -13.10 0.37 -2.89
CA GLU A 52 -13.72 0.74 -4.18
C GLU A 52 -13.95 -0.50 -5.05
N TYR A 53 -12.98 -1.42 -5.14
CA TYR A 53 -13.13 -2.68 -5.88
C TYR A 53 -14.20 -3.58 -5.26
N LEU A 54 -14.23 -3.76 -3.94
CA LEU A 54 -15.26 -4.58 -3.28
C LEU A 54 -16.66 -4.00 -3.50
N GLU A 55 -16.78 -2.67 -3.57
CA GLU A 55 -18.05 -1.99 -3.85
C GLU A 55 -18.60 -2.31 -5.24
N THR A 56 -17.75 -2.52 -6.26
CA THR A 56 -18.19 -2.88 -7.63
C THR A 56 -18.72 -4.29 -7.77
N ILE A 57 -18.31 -5.22 -6.90
CA ILE A 57 -18.76 -6.62 -6.96
C ILE A 57 -20.24 -6.71 -6.58
N THR A 58 -21.10 -7.23 -7.45
CA THR A 58 -22.54 -7.40 -7.20
C THR A 58 -22.90 -8.89 -7.05
N PRO A 59 -22.71 -9.49 -5.85
CA PRO A 59 -23.04 -10.88 -5.62
C PRO A 59 -24.56 -11.11 -5.66
N THR A 60 -24.98 -12.31 -6.09
CA THR A 60 -26.41 -12.64 -6.23
C THR A 60 -26.98 -13.38 -5.03
N ASN A 61 -26.14 -14.14 -4.31
CA ASN A 61 -26.58 -14.93 -3.16
C ASN A 61 -26.61 -14.10 -1.87
N TYR A 62 -27.60 -14.35 -1.00
CA TYR A 62 -27.71 -13.67 0.30
C TYR A 62 -26.44 -13.81 1.18
N LEU A 63 -25.84 -15.01 1.22
CA LEU A 63 -24.64 -15.28 2.04
C LEU A 63 -23.42 -14.47 1.55
N THR A 64 -23.27 -14.33 0.24
CA THR A 64 -22.15 -13.60 -0.38
C THR A 64 -22.35 -12.09 -0.29
N VAL A 65 -23.59 -11.61 -0.37
CA VAL A 65 -23.96 -10.23 -0.01
C VAL A 65 -23.61 -9.94 1.45
N GLN A 66 -23.98 -10.83 2.38
CA GLN A 66 -23.67 -10.67 3.80
C GLN A 66 -22.16 -10.69 4.06
N LEU A 67 -21.42 -11.57 3.38
CA LEU A 67 -19.96 -11.63 3.43
C LEU A 67 -19.33 -10.31 2.97
N LYS A 68 -19.71 -9.81 1.78
CA LYS A 68 -19.22 -8.54 1.23
C LYS A 68 -19.45 -7.39 2.21
N ASN A 69 -20.68 -7.26 2.72
CA ASN A 69 -21.04 -6.16 3.62
C ASN A 69 -20.30 -6.26 4.96
N THR A 70 -20.15 -7.46 5.51
CA THR A 70 -19.39 -7.69 6.74
C THR A 70 -17.92 -7.33 6.54
N LEU A 71 -17.34 -7.76 5.41
CA LEU A 71 -15.95 -7.47 5.04
C LEU A 71 -15.72 -5.96 4.89
N LEU A 72 -16.57 -5.24 4.15
CA LEU A 72 -16.51 -3.79 4.00
C LEU A 72 -16.59 -3.07 5.36
N ASN A 73 -17.50 -3.50 6.24
CA ASN A 73 -17.63 -2.94 7.58
C ASN A 73 -16.38 -3.18 8.44
N LYS A 74 -15.77 -4.36 8.35
CA LYS A 74 -14.53 -4.68 9.07
C LYS A 74 -13.35 -3.87 8.55
N ILE A 75 -13.22 -3.71 7.23
CA ILE A 75 -12.19 -2.86 6.61
C ILE A 75 -12.36 -1.42 7.08
N LYS A 76 -13.58 -0.87 6.99
CA LYS A 76 -13.88 0.48 7.48
C LYS A 76 -13.52 0.62 8.96
N LYS A 77 -14.04 -0.25 9.83
CA LYS A 77 -13.79 -0.18 11.27
C LYS A 77 -12.30 -0.27 11.63
N ARG A 78 -11.53 -1.10 10.92
CA ARG A 78 -10.10 -1.31 11.22
C ARG A 78 -9.22 -0.18 10.68
N PHE A 79 -9.58 0.41 9.55
CA PHE A 79 -8.73 1.36 8.84
C PHE A 79 -9.29 2.78 8.74
N ASP A 80 -10.38 3.09 9.43
CA ASP A 80 -11.04 4.42 9.41
C ASP A 80 -10.06 5.57 9.72
N ASN A 81 -9.12 5.32 10.62
CA ASN A 81 -8.15 6.30 11.08
C ASN A 81 -6.75 6.12 10.46
N ILE A 82 -6.59 5.29 9.42
CA ILE A 82 -5.26 5.05 8.85
C ILE A 82 -4.60 6.33 8.32
N GLN A 83 -5.39 7.26 7.77
CA GLN A 83 -4.90 8.57 7.31
C GLN A 83 -4.45 9.48 8.46
N LYS A 84 -4.88 9.22 9.69
CA LYS A 84 -4.43 9.97 10.89
C LYS A 84 -3.12 9.42 11.46
N VAL A 85 -2.70 8.23 11.03
CA VAL A 85 -1.42 7.65 11.42
C VAL A 85 -0.32 8.37 10.66
N HIS A 86 0.45 9.21 11.38
CA HIS A 86 1.46 10.08 10.80
C HIS A 86 2.42 9.33 9.86
N LEU A 87 2.87 8.15 10.27
CA LEU A 87 3.83 7.34 9.52
C LEU A 87 3.35 6.97 8.11
N PHE A 88 2.11 6.46 7.98
CA PHE A 88 1.56 6.04 6.69
C PHE A 88 1.23 7.24 5.80
N SER A 89 0.68 8.30 6.38
CA SER A 89 0.32 9.50 5.62
C SER A 89 1.56 10.25 5.13
N MET A 90 2.59 10.36 5.96
CA MET A 90 3.89 10.93 5.56
C MET A 90 4.54 10.12 4.45
N ALA A 91 4.60 8.79 4.59
CA ALA A 91 5.13 7.91 3.55
C ALA A 91 4.34 7.99 2.24
N THR A 92 3.01 8.10 2.31
CA THR A 92 2.13 8.22 1.13
C THR A 92 2.34 9.55 0.41
N VAL A 93 2.42 10.67 1.13
CA VAL A 93 2.67 12.00 0.55
C VAL A 93 4.04 12.08 -0.11
N LEU A 94 5.06 11.52 0.54
CA LEU A 94 6.44 11.50 0.03
C LEU A 94 6.66 10.45 -1.06
N ASP A 95 5.67 9.61 -1.39
CA ASP A 95 5.79 8.68 -2.50
C ASP A 95 5.39 9.36 -3.82
N PRO A 96 6.29 9.48 -4.82
CA PRO A 96 6.01 10.15 -6.08
C PRO A 96 4.89 9.49 -6.90
N ARG A 97 4.50 8.25 -6.57
CA ARG A 97 3.41 7.50 -7.20
C ARG A 97 2.03 7.89 -6.66
N PHE A 98 1.93 8.44 -5.45
CA PHE A 98 0.64 8.66 -4.78
C PHE A 98 0.41 10.12 -4.37
N LYS A 99 1.42 10.78 -3.79
CA LYS A 99 1.32 12.15 -3.27
C LYS A 99 0.04 12.34 -2.43
N LYS A 100 -0.85 13.25 -2.84
CA LYS A 100 -2.09 13.58 -2.10
C LYS A 100 -3.34 12.80 -2.56
N ILE A 101 -3.28 12.03 -3.64
CA ILE A 101 -4.47 11.51 -4.36
C ILE A 101 -5.39 10.64 -3.49
N HIS A 102 -4.81 9.89 -2.56
CA HIS A 102 -5.56 8.95 -1.73
C HIS A 102 -5.84 9.48 -0.31
N LEU A 103 -5.50 10.74 -0.03
CA LEU A 103 -5.68 11.41 1.26
C LEU A 103 -6.84 12.39 1.19
N ASP A 104 -8.03 11.90 1.55
CA ASP A 104 -9.27 12.70 1.54
C ASP A 104 -9.52 13.43 2.87
N ASP A 105 -8.87 13.00 3.95
CA ASP A 105 -8.94 13.69 5.24
C ASP A 105 -8.09 14.98 5.16
N GLY A 106 -8.75 16.10 4.83
CA GLY A 106 -8.11 17.40 4.70
C GLY A 106 -7.39 17.86 5.96
N THR A 107 -7.86 17.47 7.16
CA THR A 107 -7.18 17.81 8.42
C THR A 107 -5.90 16.99 8.58
N ALA A 108 -5.96 15.68 8.30
CA ALA A 108 -4.77 14.84 8.34
C ALA A 108 -3.74 15.28 7.30
N LEU A 109 -4.18 15.58 6.07
CA LEU A 109 -3.31 16.06 5.00
C LEU A 109 -2.63 17.38 5.39
N ALA A 110 -3.38 18.37 5.88
CA ALA A 110 -2.83 19.66 6.31
C ALA A 110 -1.75 19.47 7.40
N ARG A 111 -1.98 18.60 8.38
CA ARG A 111 -1.00 18.28 9.43
C ARG A 111 0.29 17.69 8.86
N ILE A 112 0.21 16.78 7.89
CA ILE A 112 1.37 16.19 7.23
C ILE A 112 2.14 17.23 6.43
N ILE A 113 1.44 18.03 5.62
CA ILE A 113 2.06 19.11 4.84
C ILE A 113 2.80 20.09 5.74
N THR A 114 2.19 20.53 6.84
CA THR A 114 2.85 21.40 7.82
C THR A 114 4.08 20.74 8.43
N SER A 115 4.01 19.45 8.77
CA SER A 115 5.15 18.70 9.31
C SER A 115 6.32 18.62 8.34
N ILE A 116 6.05 18.42 7.05
CA ILE A 116 7.08 18.41 6.00
C ILE A 116 7.69 19.81 5.86
N LYS A 117 6.87 20.87 5.80
CA LYS A 117 7.35 22.25 5.69
C LYS A 117 8.26 22.65 6.85
N ILE A 118 7.92 22.28 8.09
CA ILE A 118 8.76 22.50 9.27
C ILE A 118 10.12 21.81 9.09
N TYR A 119 10.12 20.52 8.73
CA TYR A 119 11.36 19.75 8.54
C TYR A 119 12.28 20.35 7.45
N LEU A 120 11.70 20.84 6.35
CA LEU A 120 12.45 21.43 5.24
C LEU A 120 13.06 22.79 5.58
N ASN A 121 12.37 23.59 6.41
CA ASN A 121 12.82 24.92 6.84
C ASN A 121 13.92 24.87 7.91
N GLU A 122 13.98 23.82 8.72
CA GLU A 122 14.99 23.67 9.79
C GLU A 122 16.41 23.36 9.27
N ASN A 123 16.61 23.11 7.97
CA ASN A 123 17.89 22.61 7.42
C ASN A 123 18.28 23.25 6.07
N SER A 124 18.33 24.58 5.94
CA SER A 124 18.50 25.30 4.65
C SER A 124 19.83 25.11 3.91
N ASP A 125 19.82 24.35 2.80
CA ASP A 125 20.68 24.56 1.61
C ASP A 125 19.89 24.20 0.32
N LEU A 126 20.15 24.90 -0.78
CA LEU A 126 19.31 24.94 -2.01
C LEU A 126 19.99 24.22 -3.20
N GLY A 127 19.26 23.34 -3.89
CA GLY A 127 19.72 22.62 -5.10
C GLY A 127 18.69 22.67 -6.24
N ALA A 128 19.16 22.63 -7.49
CA ALA A 128 18.36 22.86 -8.71
C ALA A 128 17.81 21.57 -9.35
N VAL A 129 16.76 21.72 -10.16
CA VAL A 129 15.75 20.70 -10.55
C VAL A 129 16.06 19.96 -11.86
N PRO A 130 15.75 18.65 -11.98
CA PRO A 130 15.42 18.03 -13.26
C PRO A 130 13.93 17.62 -13.36
N VAL A 131 13.36 17.78 -14.56
CA VAL A 131 11.98 17.41 -14.93
C VAL A 131 11.96 15.95 -15.42
N LEU A 132 10.96 15.16 -15.00
CA LEU A 132 10.73 13.80 -15.53
C LEU A 132 9.37 13.65 -16.22
N SER A 133 9.43 12.89 -17.32
CA SER A 133 8.36 12.60 -18.29
C SER A 133 7.38 11.54 -17.82
N GLN A 134 6.14 11.67 -18.28
CA GLN A 134 5.06 10.69 -18.09
C GLN A 134 5.30 9.44 -18.96
N ALA A 135 5.12 8.26 -18.36
CA ALA A 135 4.99 7.00 -19.09
C ALA A 135 3.56 6.46 -18.91
N SER A 136 2.91 6.16 -20.02
CA SER A 136 1.59 5.54 -20.11
C SER A 136 1.72 4.01 -20.15
N ASP A 137 1.02 3.31 -19.26
CA ASP A 137 0.93 1.85 -19.21
C ASP A 137 -0.48 1.39 -19.62
N GLU A 138 -0.55 0.46 -20.57
CA GLU A 138 -1.78 -0.21 -21.04
C GLU A 138 -2.18 -1.29 -20.00
N GLY A 139 -3.33 -1.13 -19.35
CA GLY A 139 -3.67 -1.86 -18.11
C GLY A 139 -4.68 -3.01 -18.27
N ASP A 140 -4.33 -4.16 -17.67
CA ASP A 140 -5.18 -5.33 -17.40
C ASP A 140 -6.48 -4.94 -16.64
N PRO A 141 -7.68 -5.35 -17.12
CA PRO A 141 -8.97 -5.03 -16.49
C PRO A 141 -9.20 -5.65 -15.10
N GLU A 142 -8.35 -6.56 -14.61
CA GLU A 142 -8.53 -7.24 -13.30
C GLU A 142 -7.66 -6.66 -12.15
N ASP A 143 -7.10 -5.47 -12.34
CA ASP A 143 -6.09 -4.86 -11.46
C ASP A 143 -6.70 -3.90 -10.40
N ILE A 144 -6.30 -4.07 -9.13
CA ILE A 144 -6.74 -3.26 -7.99
C ILE A 144 -6.40 -1.77 -8.19
N TRP A 145 -5.33 -1.49 -8.93
CA TRP A 145 -4.90 -0.12 -9.21
C TRP A 145 -5.74 0.60 -10.26
N GLN A 146 -6.73 -0.05 -10.87
CA GLN A 146 -7.63 0.59 -11.84
C GLN A 146 -8.29 1.86 -11.26
N ALA A 147 -8.73 1.81 -10.01
CA ALA A 147 -9.34 2.97 -9.36
C ALA A 147 -8.35 4.12 -9.12
N HIS A 148 -7.06 3.80 -8.91
CA HIS A 148 -6.01 4.83 -8.88
C HIS A 148 -5.81 5.45 -10.26
N ARG A 149 -5.70 4.64 -11.33
CA ARG A 149 -5.57 5.12 -12.72
C ARG A 149 -6.73 6.04 -13.12
N GLN A 150 -7.96 5.70 -12.74
CA GLN A 150 -9.12 6.55 -13.01
C GLN A 150 -8.99 7.93 -12.34
N LYS A 151 -8.53 7.97 -11.08
CA LYS A 151 -8.28 9.23 -10.36
C LYS A 151 -7.19 10.08 -11.03
N LEU A 152 -6.15 9.46 -11.62
CA LEU A 152 -5.13 10.17 -12.39
C LEU A 152 -5.73 10.93 -13.58
N MET A 153 -6.64 10.29 -14.31
CA MET A 153 -7.29 10.89 -15.48
C MET A 153 -8.19 12.07 -15.09
N THR A 154 -8.92 11.95 -13.97
CA THR A 154 -9.77 13.03 -13.46
C THR A 154 -8.96 14.23 -12.94
N GLU A 155 -7.89 14.01 -12.17
CA GLU A 155 -7.06 15.11 -11.65
C GLU A 155 -6.29 15.87 -12.74
N SER A 156 -5.90 15.19 -13.82
CA SER A 156 -5.18 15.81 -14.95
C SER A 156 -6.04 16.85 -15.68
N SER A 157 -7.37 16.69 -15.68
CA SER A 157 -8.31 17.62 -16.31
C SER A 157 -8.60 18.88 -15.49
N CYS A 158 -8.17 18.95 -14.22
CA CYS A 158 -8.56 20.01 -13.28
C CYS A 158 -7.37 20.83 -12.73
N ARG A 159 -6.18 20.75 -13.32
CA ARG A 159 -5.02 21.52 -12.85
C ARG A 159 -5.17 23.01 -13.16
N SER A 160 -5.49 23.78 -12.11
CA SER A 160 -5.23 25.22 -12.04
C SER A 160 -3.75 25.44 -11.71
N GLU A 161 -3.09 26.30 -12.48
CA GLU A 161 -1.71 26.72 -12.31
C GLU A 161 -1.56 27.60 -11.05
N GLY A 162 -1.44 26.98 -9.89
CA GLY A 162 -1.00 27.65 -8.66
C GLY A 162 0.52 27.61 -8.57
N ALA A 163 1.18 28.76 -8.75
CA ALA A 163 2.62 28.92 -8.50
C ALA A 163 2.93 28.71 -7.02
N GLY A 164 3.24 27.47 -6.63
CA GLY A 164 3.71 27.14 -5.29
C GLY A 164 5.11 27.69 -5.06
N THR A 165 5.32 28.43 -3.97
CA THR A 165 6.59 29.11 -3.66
C THR A 165 7.57 28.23 -2.89
N SER A 166 7.18 27.03 -2.45
CA SER A 166 8.05 26.10 -1.71
C SER A 166 8.40 24.82 -2.48
N GLU A 167 9.57 24.24 -2.17
CA GLU A 167 10.07 22.95 -2.70
C GLU A 167 9.00 21.85 -2.69
N LEU A 168 8.27 21.76 -1.57
CA LEU A 168 7.19 20.81 -1.38
C LEU A 168 6.02 21.05 -2.34
N ASP A 169 5.65 22.31 -2.58
CA ASP A 169 4.53 22.64 -3.46
C ASP A 169 4.88 22.28 -4.92
N VAL A 170 6.14 22.50 -5.34
CA VAL A 170 6.65 22.07 -6.65
C VAL A 170 6.59 20.53 -6.79
N TYR A 171 7.06 19.79 -5.78
CA TYR A 171 6.97 18.33 -5.78
C TYR A 171 5.52 17.82 -5.84
N ILE A 172 4.61 18.42 -5.06
CA ILE A 172 3.18 18.04 -5.06
C ILE A 172 2.54 18.33 -6.41
N ALA A 173 2.93 19.42 -7.08
CA ALA A 173 2.42 19.80 -8.39
C ALA A 173 3.03 18.99 -9.54
N ALA A 174 4.22 18.40 -9.38
CA ALA A 174 4.83 17.55 -10.41
C ALA A 174 3.91 16.37 -10.80
N PRO A 175 4.03 15.82 -12.02
CA PRO A 175 3.31 14.61 -12.40
C PRO A 175 3.66 13.43 -11.47
N LEU A 176 2.76 12.44 -11.40
CA LEU A 176 3.05 11.19 -10.70
C LEU A 176 3.94 10.29 -11.55
N THR A 177 4.68 9.42 -10.88
CA THR A 177 5.49 8.39 -11.52
C THR A 177 4.72 7.07 -11.65
N ASP A 178 5.21 6.17 -12.49
CA ASP A 178 4.60 4.87 -12.71
C ASP A 178 4.52 4.03 -11.41
N LEU A 179 3.46 3.25 -11.24
CA LEU A 179 3.22 2.43 -10.05
C LEU A 179 4.32 1.37 -9.85
N LYS A 180 4.89 0.84 -10.94
CA LYS A 180 5.91 -0.21 -10.91
C LYS A 180 7.31 0.37 -10.64
N SER A 181 7.48 1.69 -10.70
CA SER A 181 8.75 2.35 -10.39
C SER A 181 9.12 2.20 -8.90
N ASP A 182 10.43 2.13 -8.63
CA ASP A 182 10.95 2.15 -7.26
C ASP A 182 11.02 3.61 -6.76
N PRO A 183 10.22 3.99 -5.74
CA PRO A 183 10.22 5.35 -5.22
C PRO A 183 11.58 5.75 -4.60
N LEU A 184 12.35 4.80 -4.06
CA LEU A 184 13.67 5.10 -3.49
C LEU A 184 14.68 5.45 -4.59
N ALA A 185 14.64 4.74 -5.72
CA ALA A 185 15.46 5.05 -6.88
C ALA A 185 15.12 6.44 -7.47
N ILE A 186 13.82 6.80 -7.50
CA ILE A 186 13.38 8.14 -7.92
C ILE A 186 13.92 9.20 -6.97
N TRP A 187 13.77 9.02 -5.66
CA TRP A 187 14.31 9.98 -4.68
C TRP A 187 15.83 10.10 -4.74
N LYS A 188 16.54 9.01 -5.03
CA LYS A 188 17.99 9.05 -5.27
C LYS A 188 18.35 9.90 -6.49
N SER A 189 17.55 9.87 -7.56
CA SER A 189 17.74 10.76 -8.72
C SER A 189 17.50 12.24 -8.39
N TYR A 190 16.72 12.51 -7.33
CA TYR A 190 16.38 13.84 -6.84
C TYR A 190 17.33 14.35 -5.76
N GLU A 191 18.30 13.56 -5.31
CA GLU A 191 19.17 13.88 -4.17
C GLU A 191 19.93 15.20 -4.36
N GLY A 192 20.38 15.52 -5.59
CA GLY A 192 21.06 16.77 -5.88
C GLY A 192 20.15 18.00 -5.90
N ALA A 193 18.87 17.83 -6.24
CA ALA A 193 17.90 18.91 -6.32
C ALA A 193 17.20 19.15 -4.97
N TYR A 194 16.86 18.06 -4.31
CA TYR A 194 15.98 18.01 -3.14
C TYR A 194 16.64 17.18 -2.03
N PRO A 195 17.86 17.50 -1.57
CA PRO A 195 18.62 16.65 -0.65
C PRO A 195 17.88 16.39 0.67
N LYS A 196 17.17 17.41 1.17
CA LYS A 196 16.40 17.32 2.42
C LYS A 196 15.15 16.49 2.27
N GLN A 197 14.38 16.75 1.21
CA GLN A 197 13.15 16.01 0.95
C GLN A 197 13.48 14.54 0.63
N THR A 198 14.58 14.29 -0.08
CA THR A 198 15.15 12.95 -0.32
C THR A 198 15.47 12.24 0.99
N LYS A 199 16.20 12.89 1.91
CA LYS A 199 16.50 12.32 3.24
C LYS A 199 15.23 12.00 4.03
N LEU A 200 14.25 12.91 3.99
CA LEU A 200 12.97 12.72 4.66
C LEU A 200 12.15 11.57 4.07
N ALA A 201 12.11 11.47 2.73
CA ALA A 201 11.42 10.43 1.99
C ALA A 201 12.04 9.06 2.27
N CYS A 202 13.37 8.92 2.16
CA CYS A 202 14.07 7.67 2.49
C CYS A 202 13.74 7.19 3.91
N LYS A 203 13.69 8.09 4.90
CA LYS A 203 13.34 7.73 6.29
C LYS A 203 11.94 7.13 6.43
N HIS A 204 10.95 7.69 5.72
CA HIS A 204 9.54 7.29 5.87
C HIS A 204 9.11 6.19 4.88
N LEU A 205 9.77 6.08 3.72
CA LEU A 205 9.50 5.05 2.72
C LEU A 205 10.07 3.69 3.12
N LEU A 206 11.11 3.62 3.97
CA LEU A 206 11.63 2.34 4.47
C LEU A 206 10.71 1.63 5.48
N VAL A 207 9.57 2.22 5.81
CA VAL A 207 8.58 1.62 6.71
C VAL A 207 7.87 0.48 5.99
N SER A 208 7.92 -0.72 6.57
CA SER A 208 7.05 -1.82 6.17
C SER A 208 5.62 -1.58 6.62
N ALA A 209 4.64 -1.85 5.77
CA ALA A 209 3.24 -1.73 6.15
C ALA A 209 2.67 -2.94 6.93
N SER A 210 3.38 -4.06 6.96
CA SER A 210 3.01 -5.23 7.75
C SER A 210 4.16 -5.70 8.63
N SER A 211 3.83 -6.42 9.71
CA SER A 211 4.79 -7.16 10.54
C SER A 211 5.23 -8.48 9.90
N ALA A 212 4.62 -8.89 8.78
CA ALA A 212 4.89 -10.16 8.12
C ALA A 212 6.39 -10.38 7.78
N PRO A 213 7.16 -9.36 7.36
CA PRO A 213 8.62 -9.46 7.23
C PRO A 213 9.33 -9.89 8.51
N ALA A 214 9.00 -9.25 9.63
CA ALA A 214 9.57 -9.56 10.92
C ALA A 214 9.15 -10.97 11.37
N GLU A 215 7.87 -11.32 11.23
CA GLU A 215 7.35 -12.65 11.55
C GLU A 215 8.00 -13.76 10.72
N ARG A 216 8.29 -13.51 9.43
CA ARG A 216 9.00 -14.47 8.57
C ARG A 216 10.45 -14.65 9.02
N LEU A 217 11.14 -13.57 9.40
CA LEU A 217 12.49 -13.63 9.97
C LEU A 217 12.49 -14.42 11.27
N PHE A 218 11.58 -14.12 12.21
CA PHE A 218 11.45 -14.82 13.47
C PHE A 218 11.00 -16.28 13.30
N SER A 219 10.19 -16.58 12.28
CA SER A 219 9.80 -17.95 11.93
C SER A 219 10.98 -18.75 11.39
N LYS A 220 11.81 -18.15 10.52
CA LYS A 220 13.06 -18.78 10.04
C LYS A 220 14.03 -19.02 11.20
N ALA A 221 14.24 -18.02 12.06
CA ALA A 221 15.08 -18.15 13.25
C ALA A 221 14.54 -19.21 14.21
N GLY A 222 13.23 -19.23 14.46
CA GLY A 222 12.55 -20.23 15.29
C GLY A 222 12.69 -21.65 14.71
N ASN A 223 12.61 -21.80 13.40
CA ASN A 223 12.84 -23.09 12.73
C ASN A 223 14.29 -23.57 12.87
N ILE A 224 15.28 -22.67 12.83
CA ILE A 224 16.69 -23.01 13.08
C ILE A 224 16.86 -23.45 14.54
N VAL A 225 16.40 -22.67 15.51
CA VAL A 225 16.49 -23.00 16.93
C VAL A 225 15.78 -24.31 17.27
N ARG A 226 14.61 -24.57 16.66
CA ARG A 226 13.85 -25.81 16.85
C ARG A 226 14.55 -27.01 16.20
N LYS A 227 15.20 -26.84 15.05
CA LYS A 227 16.06 -27.88 14.43
C LYS A 227 17.26 -28.20 15.32
N THR A 228 17.96 -27.19 15.84
CA THR A 228 19.10 -27.38 16.75
C THR A 228 18.68 -28.08 18.05
N ARG A 229 17.51 -27.74 18.61
CA ARG A 229 16.98 -28.40 19.80
C ARG A 229 16.58 -29.85 19.55
N ASN A 230 15.99 -30.16 18.40
CA ASN A 230 15.64 -31.54 18.02
C ASN A 230 16.88 -32.40 17.75
N LEU A 231 17.95 -31.81 17.18
CA LEU A 231 19.24 -32.49 17.00
C LEU A 231 19.92 -32.80 18.35
N ASN A 232 19.89 -31.85 19.30
CA ASN A 232 20.47 -32.05 20.63
C ASN A 232 19.68 -33.09 21.47
N PHE A 233 18.37 -33.25 21.24
CA PHE A 233 17.56 -34.31 21.88
C PHE A 233 17.80 -35.70 21.27
N LEU A 234 18.21 -35.78 20.01
CA LEU A 234 18.54 -37.06 19.35
C LEU A 234 19.98 -37.50 19.68
N SER A 235 20.90 -36.55 19.89
CA SER A 235 22.30 -36.85 20.26
C SER A 235 22.48 -37.29 21.72
N THR A 236 21.54 -37.01 22.62
CA THR A 236 21.63 -37.40 24.04
C THR A 236 20.99 -38.75 24.35
N LYS A 237 20.37 -39.41 23.35
CA LYS A 237 19.79 -40.76 23.49
C LYS A 237 20.69 -41.88 22.93
N SER A 238 21.93 -41.57 22.55
CA SER A 238 22.88 -42.51 21.95
C SER A 238 24.12 -42.73 22.81
N HIS A 239 23.95 -43.04 24.10
CA HIS A 239 24.99 -43.71 24.86
C HIS A 239 24.38 -44.90 25.63
N PRO A 240 24.82 -46.14 25.34
CA PRO A 240 24.48 -47.33 26.10
C PRO A 240 25.13 -47.35 27.49
#